data_AF-A0A3C0VF38-F1
#
_entry.id   AF-A0A3C0VF38-F1
#
_cell.length_a   1.000
_cell.length_b   1.000
_cell.length_c   1.000
_cell.angle_alpha   90.00
_cell.angle_beta   90.00
_cell.angle_gamma   90.00
#
_symmetry.space_group_name_H-M   'P 1'
#
loop_
_entity.id
_entity.type
_entity.pdbx_description
1 polymer ?
#
loop_
_entity_poly.entity_id
_entity_poly.type
_entity_poly.pdbx_seq_one_letter_code
_entity_poly.pdbx_strand_id
1 'polypeptide(L)'
;PGDETVFNFAARRIGPEAAAVLVDAMVTGVFAGDSTVLSLRSAFPKMHAMESAHGGLVRAMLAKMWRRMRSRGGGAPSGGPAGPGGVLSSFEGGFATLIEKLSAALGDKVRTSTPVLGLARRGGLFELATPAGPIRA
;
A
#
# COMPACT_ATOMS: atom_id res chain seq x y z
N PRO A 1 -2.50 -19.67 -8.03
CA PRO A 1 -1.04 -19.39 -8.06
C PRO A 1 -0.50 -19.18 -6.64
N GLY A 2 0.70 -19.71 -6.36
CA GLY A 2 1.44 -19.41 -5.12
C GLY A 2 1.84 -17.93 -5.05
N ASP A 3 2.52 -17.53 -3.96
CA ASP A 3 3.12 -16.20 -3.93
C ASP A 3 4.33 -16.16 -4.88
N GLU A 4 4.42 -15.11 -5.70
CA GLU A 4 5.52 -14.91 -6.64
C GLU A 4 6.04 -13.47 -6.54
N THR A 5 7.26 -13.25 -7.01
CA THR A 5 7.91 -11.94 -6.91
C THR A 5 7.37 -11.00 -7.99
N VAL A 6 7.44 -9.70 -7.74
CA VAL A 6 7.01 -8.68 -8.70
C VAL A 6 7.79 -8.81 -10.01
N PHE A 7 9.10 -9.09 -9.94
CA PHE A 7 9.95 -9.33 -11.11
C PHE A 7 9.49 -10.54 -11.93
N ASN A 8 9.30 -11.71 -11.31
CA ASN A 8 8.93 -12.93 -12.02
C ASN A 8 7.57 -12.79 -12.71
N PHE A 9 6.62 -12.16 -12.03
CA PHE A 9 5.34 -11.81 -12.62
C PHE A 9 5.50 -10.92 -13.85
N ALA A 10 6.29 -9.84 -13.74
CA ALA A 10 6.52 -8.91 -14.82
C ALA A 10 7.25 -9.56 -16.00
N ALA A 11 8.33 -10.29 -15.74
CA ALA A 11 9.12 -10.96 -16.77
C ALA A 11 8.27 -11.92 -17.60
N ARG A 12 7.35 -12.67 -16.95
CA ARG A 12 6.40 -13.57 -17.62
C ARG A 12 5.36 -12.85 -18.50
N ARG A 13 5.08 -11.58 -18.22
CA ARG A 13 3.99 -10.83 -18.90
C ARG A 13 4.48 -9.83 -19.94
N ILE A 14 5.62 -9.19 -19.70
CA ILE A 14 6.15 -8.09 -20.52
C ILE A 14 7.62 -8.28 -20.92
N GLY A 15 8.25 -9.40 -20.53
CA GLY A 15 9.65 -9.71 -20.83
C GLY A 15 10.62 -9.29 -19.72
N PRO A 16 11.77 -9.98 -19.59
CA PRO A 16 12.73 -9.75 -18.51
C PRO A 16 13.39 -8.37 -18.56
N GLU A 17 13.61 -7.79 -19.75
CA GLU A 17 14.23 -6.47 -19.90
C GLU A 17 13.29 -5.37 -19.38
N ALA A 18 12.01 -5.43 -19.75
CA ALA A 18 11.02 -4.48 -19.28
C ALA A 18 10.76 -4.64 -17.77
N ALA A 19 10.83 -5.87 -17.25
CA ALA A 19 10.77 -6.12 -15.81
C ALA A 19 11.95 -5.50 -15.06
N ALA A 20 13.18 -5.71 -15.57
CA ALA A 20 14.41 -5.20 -14.95
C ALA A 20 14.52 -3.68 -14.95
N VAL A 21 13.92 -2.99 -15.92
CA VAL A 21 14.03 -1.54 -16.04
C VAL A 21 12.79 -0.84 -15.49
N LEU A 22 11.61 -1.12 -16.07
CA LEU A 22 10.40 -0.34 -15.78
C LEU A 22 9.77 -0.75 -14.46
N VAL A 23 9.67 -2.07 -14.23
CA VAL A 23 9.01 -2.58 -13.03
C VAL A 23 9.91 -2.42 -11.82
N ASP A 24 11.22 -2.66 -11.97
CA ASP A 24 12.16 -2.42 -10.87
C ASP A 24 12.22 -0.93 -10.46
N ALA A 25 12.24 0.01 -11.42
CA ALA A 25 12.15 1.43 -11.12
C ALA A 25 10.84 1.81 -10.39
N MET A 26 9.71 1.20 -10.79
CA MET A 26 8.43 1.40 -10.09
C MET A 26 8.48 0.86 -8.66
N VAL A 27 9.04 -0.34 -8.45
CA VAL A 27 9.16 -0.94 -7.12
C VAL A 27 10.08 -0.11 -6.23
N THR A 28 11.21 0.35 -6.77
CA THR A 28 12.13 1.25 -6.07
C THR A 28 11.44 2.56 -5.71
N GLY A 29 10.66 3.14 -6.62
CA GLY A 29 9.97 4.41 -6.38
C GLY A 29 8.86 4.34 -5.33
N VAL A 30 8.16 3.20 -5.20
CA VAL A 30 7.04 3.07 -4.24
C VAL A 30 7.49 2.47 -2.91
N PHE A 31 8.34 1.44 -2.94
CA PHE A 31 8.72 0.66 -1.76
C PHE A 31 10.16 0.85 -1.33
N ALA A 32 10.98 1.57 -2.10
CA ALA A 32 12.44 1.62 -1.92
C ALA A 32 13.06 0.22 -1.78
N GLY A 33 12.51 -0.75 -2.52
CA GLY A 33 12.81 -2.17 -2.40
C GLY A 33 13.23 -2.82 -3.72
N ASP A 34 13.52 -4.11 -3.66
CA ASP A 34 14.00 -4.93 -4.78
C ASP A 34 12.85 -5.80 -5.35
N SER A 35 12.60 -5.65 -6.66
CA SER A 35 11.51 -6.36 -7.35
C SER A 35 11.68 -7.88 -7.39
N THR A 36 12.91 -8.39 -7.22
CA THR A 36 13.25 -9.82 -7.26
C THR A 36 12.91 -10.57 -5.97
N VAL A 37 12.70 -9.85 -4.86
CA VAL A 37 12.33 -10.43 -3.55
C VAL A 37 10.95 -9.99 -3.07
N LEU A 38 10.44 -8.86 -3.60
CA LEU A 38 9.16 -8.32 -3.17
C LEU A 38 7.99 -9.19 -3.64
N SER A 39 7.12 -9.60 -2.70
CA SER A 39 5.90 -10.36 -2.95
C SER A 39 4.89 -9.55 -3.77
N LEU A 40 4.45 -10.07 -4.93
CA LEU A 40 3.42 -9.44 -5.74
C LEU A 40 2.09 -9.36 -4.98
N ARG A 41 1.72 -10.42 -4.26
CA ARG A 41 0.46 -10.48 -3.52
C ARG A 41 0.39 -9.40 -2.44
N SER A 42 1.52 -9.13 -1.78
CA SER A 42 1.60 -8.17 -0.68
C SER A 42 1.76 -6.73 -1.18
N ALA A 43 2.65 -6.50 -2.13
CA ALA A 43 2.96 -5.16 -2.64
C ALA A 43 1.91 -4.64 -3.64
N PHE A 44 1.36 -5.50 -4.50
CA PHE A 44 0.40 -5.13 -5.53
C PHE A 44 -0.84 -6.05 -5.52
N PRO A 45 -1.63 -6.06 -4.42
CA PRO A 45 -2.74 -6.99 -4.25
C PRO A 45 -3.82 -6.86 -5.34
N LYS A 46 -4.05 -5.65 -5.85
CA LYS A 46 -4.98 -5.40 -6.96
C LYS A 46 -4.50 -6.06 -8.25
N MET A 47 -3.20 -6.01 -8.53
CA MET A 47 -2.59 -6.63 -9.70
C MET A 47 -2.72 -8.15 -9.64
N HIS A 48 -2.40 -8.74 -8.48
CA HIS A 48 -2.54 -10.18 -8.24
C HIS A 48 -4.01 -10.65 -8.38
N ALA A 49 -4.96 -9.89 -7.83
CA ALA A 49 -6.39 -10.19 -7.95
C ALA A 49 -6.89 -10.11 -9.39
N MET A 50 -6.46 -9.09 -10.14
CA MET A 50 -6.82 -8.92 -11.56
C MET A 50 -6.25 -10.04 -12.43
N GLU A 51 -5.01 -10.46 -12.19
CA GLU A 51 -4.43 -11.59 -12.90
C GLU A 51 -5.17 -12.90 -12.55
N SER A 52 -5.44 -13.14 -11.27
CA SER A 52 -6.10 -14.38 -10.82
C SER A 52 -7.52 -14.51 -11.38
N ALA A 53 -8.28 -13.41 -11.43
CA ALA A 53 -9.66 -13.40 -11.91
C ALA A 53 -9.76 -13.42 -13.44
N HIS A 54 -8.81 -12.79 -14.15
CA HIS A 54 -8.90 -12.56 -15.60
C HIS A 54 -7.75 -13.20 -16.36
N GLY A 55 -6.90 -14.04 -15.77
CA GLY A 55 -5.79 -14.74 -16.45
C GLY A 55 -4.71 -13.83 -17.07
N GLY A 56 -4.81 -12.51 -16.89
CA GLY A 56 -3.87 -11.52 -17.45
C GLY A 56 -4.35 -10.08 -17.27
N LEU A 57 -3.40 -9.15 -17.11
CA LEU A 57 -3.69 -7.74 -16.84
C LEU A 57 -4.38 -7.02 -18.00
N VAL A 58 -3.99 -7.30 -19.25
CA VAL A 58 -4.63 -6.71 -20.43
C VAL A 58 -6.09 -7.13 -20.52
N ARG A 59 -6.38 -8.43 -20.33
CA ARG A 59 -7.76 -8.95 -20.32
C ARG A 59 -8.57 -8.36 -19.16
N ALA A 60 -7.96 -8.19 -17.99
CA ALA A 60 -8.58 -7.54 -16.85
C ALA A 60 -8.95 -6.06 -17.12
N MET A 61 -8.03 -5.31 -17.74
CA MET A 61 -8.23 -3.90 -18.11
C MET A 61 -9.30 -3.74 -19.19
N LEU A 62 -9.30 -4.60 -20.22
CA LEU A 62 -10.35 -4.61 -21.25
C LEU A 62 -11.71 -4.95 -20.65
N ALA A 63 -11.81 -5.99 -19.81
CA ALA A 63 -13.07 -6.34 -19.13
C ALA A 63 -13.57 -5.21 -18.21
N LYS A 64 -12.67 -4.42 -17.63
CA LYS A 64 -13.02 -3.24 -16.82
C LYS A 64 -13.51 -2.08 -17.71
N MET A 65 -12.87 -1.85 -18.85
CA MET A 65 -13.28 -0.85 -19.84
C MET A 65 -14.67 -1.18 -20.42
N TRP A 66 -14.90 -2.43 -20.81
CA TRP A 66 -16.17 -2.87 -21.40
C TRP A 66 -17.32 -2.79 -20.39
N ARG A 67 -17.06 -3.14 -19.12
CA ARG A 67 -18.03 -2.94 -18.03
C ARG A 67 -18.40 -1.46 -17.87
N ARG A 68 -17.41 -0.57 -17.80
CA ARG A 68 -17.62 0.89 -17.72
C ARG A 68 -18.40 1.45 -18.90
N MET A 69 -18.19 0.92 -20.10
CA MET A 69 -18.90 1.36 -21.30
C MET A 69 -20.38 0.91 -21.28
N ARG A 70 -20.67 -0.23 -20.66
CA ARG A 70 -22.04 -0.77 -20.49
C ARG A 70 -22.80 -0.12 -19.34
N SER A 71 -22.15 0.25 -18.25
CA SER A 71 -22.77 1.09 -17.22
C SER A 71 -22.69 2.56 -17.63
N ARG A 72 -23.79 3.12 -18.17
CA ARG A 72 -23.92 4.53 -18.61
C ARG A 72 -23.79 5.59 -17.49
N GLY A 73 -23.13 5.28 -16.38
CA GLY A 73 -22.93 6.16 -15.23
C GLY A 73 -21.46 6.45 -15.03
N GLY A 74 -21.08 7.74 -15.11
CA GLY A 74 -19.75 8.26 -14.86
C GLY A 74 -19.28 8.03 -13.42
N GLY A 75 -18.93 6.80 -13.08
CA GLY A 75 -18.26 6.48 -11.82
C GLY A 75 -16.84 7.02 -11.82
N ALA A 76 -16.41 7.54 -10.67
CA ALA A 76 -15.07 8.08 -10.43
C ALA A 76 -13.96 7.15 -10.97
N PRO A 77 -12.80 7.70 -11.38
CA PRO A 77 -11.70 6.92 -11.93
C PRO A 77 -11.20 5.89 -10.91
N SER A 78 -11.74 4.67 -10.96
CA SER A 78 -11.20 3.57 -10.14
C SER A 78 -9.79 3.29 -10.63
N GLY A 79 -8.83 3.33 -9.71
CA GLY A 79 -7.40 3.26 -9.99
C GLY A 79 -6.90 2.12 -10.88
N GLY A 80 -5.66 2.29 -11.33
CA GLY A 80 -4.94 1.33 -12.13
C GLY A 80 -4.49 0.08 -11.35
N PRO A 81 -3.86 -0.88 -12.02
CA PRO A 81 -3.35 -2.10 -11.39
C PRO A 81 -2.32 -1.82 -10.28
N ALA A 82 -1.58 -0.72 -10.41
CA ALA A 82 -0.52 -0.30 -9.48
C ALA A 82 -1.00 0.57 -8.32
N GLY A 83 -2.26 1.04 -8.29
CA GLY A 83 -2.70 1.94 -7.22
C GLY A 83 -4.06 2.59 -7.40
N PRO A 84 -4.50 3.41 -6.43
CA PRO A 84 -5.68 4.27 -6.57
C PRO A 84 -5.55 5.21 -7.77
N GLY A 85 -6.68 5.64 -8.33
CA GLY A 85 -6.71 6.63 -9.41
C GLY A 85 -6.77 8.02 -8.81
N GLY A 86 -6.31 9.04 -9.53
CA GLY A 86 -6.35 10.43 -9.09
C GLY A 86 -5.13 11.21 -9.55
N VAL A 87 -5.12 12.51 -9.23
CA VAL A 87 -3.95 13.38 -9.39
C VAL A 87 -3.15 13.30 -8.10
N LEU A 88 -1.82 13.25 -8.20
CA LEU A 88 -0.94 13.38 -7.03
C LEU A 88 -1.29 14.67 -6.29
N SER A 89 -1.78 14.54 -5.07
CA SER A 89 -2.40 15.62 -4.31
C SER A 89 -1.72 15.76 -2.95
N SER A 90 -1.69 17.00 -2.44
CA SER A 90 -1.15 17.36 -1.13
C SER A 90 -2.01 18.45 -0.50
N PHE A 91 -1.76 18.79 0.76
CA PHE A 91 -2.40 19.92 1.44
C PHE A 91 -1.64 21.22 1.13
N GLU A 92 -2.33 22.35 1.26
CA GLU A 92 -1.68 23.66 1.36
C GLU A 92 -0.77 23.66 2.61
N GLY A 93 0.52 23.91 2.43
CA GLY A 93 1.54 23.73 3.47
C GLY A 93 2.20 22.33 3.53
N GLY A 94 1.80 21.40 2.66
CA GLY A 94 2.39 20.06 2.56
C GLY A 94 1.80 19.02 3.52
N PHE A 95 2.34 17.80 3.51
CA PHE A 95 1.81 16.71 4.35
C PHE A 95 1.97 16.94 5.86
N ALA A 96 2.87 17.84 6.28
CA ALA A 96 3.03 18.24 7.67
C ALA A 96 1.71 18.77 8.26
N THR A 97 0.89 19.47 7.47
CA THR A 97 -0.42 20.00 7.87
C THR A 97 -1.34 18.91 8.44
N LEU A 98 -1.35 17.71 7.84
CA LEU A 98 -2.14 16.60 8.35
C LEU A 98 -1.66 16.15 9.72
N ILE A 99 -0.34 16.02 9.89
CA ILE A 99 0.28 15.57 11.15
C ILE A 99 0.04 16.59 12.26
N GLU A 100 0.20 17.88 11.98
CA GLU A 100 -0.03 18.97 12.93
C GLU A 100 -1.48 19.00 13.41
N LYS A 101 -2.46 18.93 12.49
CA LYS A 101 -3.88 18.94 12.85
C LYS A 101 -4.28 17.70 13.63
N LEU A 102 -3.76 16.52 13.28
CA LEU A 102 -4.01 15.28 14.02
C LEU A 102 -3.41 15.34 15.44
N SER A 103 -2.18 15.83 15.56
CA SER A 103 -1.50 16.02 16.85
C SER A 103 -2.31 16.96 17.76
N ALA A 104 -2.73 18.11 17.24
CA ALA A 104 -3.55 19.06 17.98
C ALA A 104 -4.92 18.49 18.40
N ALA A 105 -5.57 17.72 17.53
CA ALA A 105 -6.86 17.09 17.83
C ALA A 105 -6.76 16.00 18.91
N LEU A 106 -5.64 15.29 19.00
CA LEU A 106 -5.42 14.26 20.02
C LEU A 106 -4.90 14.85 21.34
N GLY A 107 -4.19 15.98 21.30
CA GLY A 107 -3.68 16.69 22.48
C GLY A 107 -2.83 15.79 23.38
N ASP A 108 -3.11 15.81 24.69
CA ASP A 108 -2.36 15.08 25.72
C ASP A 108 -2.42 13.54 25.60
N LYS A 109 -3.26 13.02 24.69
CA LYS A 109 -3.28 11.58 24.37
C LYS A 109 -2.02 11.16 23.59
N VAL A 110 -1.34 12.08 22.92
CA VAL A 110 -0.09 11.81 22.21
C VAL A 110 1.08 12.10 23.14
N ARG A 111 1.82 11.05 23.51
CA ARG A 111 3.05 11.16 24.30
C ARG A 111 4.25 10.96 23.37
N THR A 112 4.85 12.06 22.92
CA THR A 112 6.11 12.02 22.15
C THR A 112 7.27 11.67 23.08
N SER A 113 8.41 11.28 22.49
CA SER A 113 9.63 10.89 23.25
C SER A 113 9.40 9.80 24.31
N THR A 114 8.34 9.00 24.17
CA THR A 114 7.96 7.93 25.10
C THR A 114 7.99 6.59 24.36
N PRO A 115 9.18 6.03 24.08
CA PRO A 115 9.28 4.74 23.40
C PRO A 115 8.68 3.63 24.29
N VAL A 116 7.93 2.73 23.66
CA VAL A 116 7.47 1.49 24.30
C VAL A 116 8.63 0.50 24.29
N LEU A 117 9.10 0.12 25.47
CA LEU A 117 10.24 -0.77 25.69
C LEU A 117 9.82 -2.23 25.87
N GLY A 118 8.54 -2.48 26.16
CA GLY A 118 8.03 -3.82 26.37
C GLY A 118 6.51 -3.83 26.55
N LEU A 119 5.93 -5.01 26.34
CA LEU A 119 4.51 -5.28 26.48
C LEU A 119 4.34 -6.53 27.35
N ALA A 120 3.56 -6.43 28.42
CA ALA A 120 3.22 -7.56 29.28
C ALA A 120 1.71 -7.62 29.51
N ARG A 121 1.16 -8.82 29.66
CA ARG A 121 -0.24 -9.00 30.08
C ARG A 121 -0.27 -9.19 31.60
N ARG A 122 -0.99 -8.32 32.32
CA ARG A 122 -1.11 -8.37 33.78
C ARG A 122 -2.55 -8.11 34.20
N GLY A 123 -3.14 -9.05 34.95
CA GLY A 123 -4.50 -8.90 35.47
C GLY A 123 -5.57 -8.69 34.39
N GLY A 124 -5.39 -9.29 33.20
CA GLY A 124 -6.31 -9.16 32.07
C GLY A 124 -6.09 -7.93 31.18
N LEU A 125 -5.30 -6.95 31.63
CA LEU A 125 -4.91 -5.75 30.89
C LEU A 125 -3.51 -5.86 30.29
N PHE A 126 -3.17 -4.92 29.41
CA PHE A 126 -1.81 -4.77 28.92
C PHE A 126 -1.07 -3.69 29.72
N GLU A 127 0.18 -3.97 30.05
CA GLU A 127 1.09 -3.04 30.68
C GLU A 127 2.26 -2.78 29.71
N LEU A 128 2.43 -1.52 29.34
CA LEU A 128 3.49 -1.03 28.46
C LEU A 128 4.62 -0.49 29.32
N ALA A 129 5.83 -1.03 29.17
CA ALA A 129 7.01 -0.47 29.81
C ALA A 129 7.50 0.76 29.03
N THR A 130 7.71 1.89 29.71
CA THR A 130 8.28 3.12 29.11
C THR A 130 9.34 3.71 30.05
N PRO A 131 10.22 4.61 29.57
CA PRO A 131 11.20 5.28 30.42
C PRO A 131 10.59 6.08 31.58
N ALA A 132 9.35 6.57 31.42
CA ALA A 132 8.63 7.34 32.44
C ALA A 132 7.83 6.45 33.42
N GLY A 133 7.93 5.13 33.30
CA GLY A 133 7.18 4.15 34.08
C GLY A 133 6.16 3.35 33.26
N PRO A 134 5.51 2.35 33.88
CA PRO A 134 4.53 1.51 33.19
C PRO A 134 3.23 2.27 32.90
N ILE A 135 2.69 2.10 31.70
CA ILE A 135 1.38 2.59 31.28
C ILE A 135 0.45 1.39 31.13
N ARG A 136 -0.74 1.45 31.75
CA ARG A 136 -1.75 0.39 31.60
C ARG A 136 -2.77 0.78 30.53
N ALA A 137 -3.08 -0.18 29.68
CA ALA A 137 -4.08 -0.09 28.62
C ALA A 137 -5.05 -1.28 28.72
#